data_AF-A0A369S7C8-F1
#
_entry.id   AF-A0A369S7C8-F1
#
_cell.length_a   1.000
_cell.length_b   1.000
_cell.length_c   1.000
_cell.angle_alpha   90.00
_cell.angle_beta   90.00
_cell.angle_gamma   90.00
#
_symmetry.space_group_name_H-M   'P 1'
#
loop_
_entity.id
_entity.type
_entity.pdbx_description
1 polymer ?
#
loop_
_entity_poly.entity_id
_entity_poly.type
_entity_poly.pdbx_seq_one_letter_code
_entity_poly.pdbx_strand_id
1 'polypeptide(L)'
;MEYLYDRTANRSNLSSEAPQILLRNGLTIRQILHIIYGILAFVSILGNSLVFAIITTHRRGKMLQSSNNLLIASMAMMDMMTGITIYATPTFVFPAETYPYPKNPSACEAFCRIIASEYLLFYFGFGSVITVTAIAVERWIAIAKPLSYRKIMTTKRVKIFISILWVFCLFISVDVMIQIKYESNNTIPCQRYDFATRQPGTTIFLLLEVVRLFFPVLLTLVCYADIARRILCPSKVNTLNLTSNRVIGIRYKSKRKVTIMSATAALAFISCWLPNEIYFSLTALNQTIYDQTTIRITKSLIILSSCLSPFIYSATNEEYRKGLRSLLSPLWNSISTICRFRYQNPFPGSKSKSMVISTSAAAL
;
A
#
# COMPACT_ATOMS: atom_id res chain seq x y z
N MET A 1 66.28 -11.26 -39.57
CA MET A 1 66.64 -12.69 -39.53
C MET A 1 66.00 -13.28 -38.28
N GLU A 2 64.72 -13.61 -38.31
CA GLU A 2 64.11 -14.86 -38.82
C GLU A 2 64.47 -16.12 -38.01
N TYR A 3 63.38 -16.80 -37.60
CA TYR A 3 63.20 -18.20 -37.22
C TYR A 3 63.87 -18.77 -35.96
N LEU A 4 63.03 -19.17 -35.00
CA LEU A 4 62.72 -20.60 -34.81
C LEU A 4 61.29 -20.80 -34.25
N TYR A 5 60.66 -21.81 -34.82
CA TYR A 5 59.29 -22.29 -34.70
C TYR A 5 59.27 -23.44 -33.67
N ASP A 6 58.35 -23.44 -32.70
CA ASP A 6 57.47 -24.61 -32.50
C ASP A 6 56.25 -24.33 -31.60
N ARG A 7 55.20 -25.07 -31.94
CA ARG A 7 53.84 -25.16 -31.42
C ARG A 7 53.76 -25.45 -29.93
N THR A 8 52.94 -24.69 -29.21
CA THR A 8 51.93 -25.19 -28.26
C THR A 8 51.19 -24.00 -27.63
N ALA A 9 49.96 -23.73 -28.05
CA ALA A 9 48.88 -23.16 -27.23
C ALA A 9 47.73 -22.64 -28.13
N ASN A 10 47.10 -23.55 -28.86
CA ASN A 10 45.76 -23.30 -29.38
C ASN A 10 44.76 -23.55 -28.23
N ARG A 11 44.73 -22.68 -27.21
CA ARG A 11 43.80 -22.79 -26.07
C ARG A 11 43.69 -21.50 -25.22
N SER A 12 43.21 -20.40 -25.79
CA SER A 12 42.82 -19.24 -24.95
C SER A 12 41.74 -18.31 -25.51
N ASN A 13 41.11 -18.62 -26.65
CA ASN A 13 40.00 -17.79 -27.18
C ASN A 13 38.60 -18.36 -26.89
N LEU A 14 38.43 -19.17 -25.84
CA LEU A 14 37.14 -19.81 -25.53
C LEU A 14 36.69 -19.71 -24.06
N SER A 15 37.08 -18.65 -23.35
CA SER A 15 36.66 -18.48 -21.94
C SER A 15 36.33 -17.06 -21.48
N SER A 16 36.28 -16.05 -22.37
CA SER A 16 35.81 -14.69 -22.00
C SER A 16 34.41 -14.33 -22.47
N GLU A 17 33.78 -15.12 -23.35
CA GLU A 17 32.42 -14.85 -23.84
C GLU A 17 31.30 -15.51 -23.02
N ALA A 18 31.64 -16.51 -22.20
CA ALA A 18 30.65 -17.27 -21.42
C ALA A 18 29.89 -16.46 -20.34
N PRO A 19 30.45 -15.45 -19.64
CA PRO A 19 29.71 -14.71 -18.63
C PRO A 19 28.70 -13.71 -19.21
N GLN A 20 28.91 -13.24 -20.45
CA GLN A 20 28.04 -12.22 -21.06
C GLN A 20 26.85 -12.81 -21.82
N ILE A 21 26.99 -14.02 -22.37
CA ILE A 21 25.94 -14.64 -23.18
C ILE A 21 24.80 -15.21 -22.30
N LEU A 22 25.08 -15.62 -21.05
CA LEU A 22 24.05 -16.10 -20.11
C LEU A 22 23.18 -14.99 -19.48
N LEU A 23 23.65 -13.73 -19.48
CA LEU A 23 22.87 -12.56 -19.05
C LEU A 23 21.92 -12.03 -20.15
N ARG A 24 21.97 -12.58 -21.37
CA ARG A 24 21.21 -12.09 -22.53
C ARG A 24 19.73 -12.50 -22.56
N ASN A 25 19.34 -13.50 -21.76
CA ASN A 25 17.99 -14.09 -21.78
C ASN A 25 17.18 -13.91 -20.49
N GLY A 26 17.70 -13.16 -19.50
CA GLY A 26 17.02 -12.87 -18.24
C GLY A 26 16.69 -11.38 -18.10
N LEU A 27 15.53 -11.05 -17.53
CA LEU A 27 15.21 -9.68 -17.14
C LEU A 27 16.24 -9.18 -16.11
N THR A 28 16.79 -7.99 -16.32
CA THR A 28 17.66 -7.34 -15.32
C THR A 28 16.86 -7.03 -14.04
N ILE A 29 17.50 -7.03 -12.86
CA ILE A 29 16.86 -6.68 -11.57
C ILE A 29 16.08 -5.36 -11.69
N ARG A 30 16.65 -4.38 -12.40
CA ARG A 30 16.01 -3.10 -12.69
C ARG A 30 14.69 -3.25 -13.45
N GLN A 31 14.66 -4.04 -14.52
CA GLN A 31 13.43 -4.30 -15.29
C GLN A 31 12.39 -5.05 -14.47
N ILE A 32 12.82 -6.02 -13.66
CA ILE A 32 11.93 -6.76 -12.75
C ILE A 32 11.25 -5.79 -11.78
N LEU A 33 12.00 -4.85 -11.20
CA LEU A 33 11.45 -3.85 -10.28
C LEU A 33 10.42 -2.93 -10.96
N HIS A 34 10.67 -2.48 -12.20
CA HIS A 34 9.71 -1.67 -12.96
C HIS A 34 8.37 -2.42 -13.17
N ILE A 35 8.43 -3.72 -13.49
CA ILE A 35 7.25 -4.58 -13.63
C ILE A 35 6.52 -4.75 -12.29
N ILE A 36 7.26 -5.01 -11.21
CA ILE A 36 6.71 -5.15 -9.85
C ILE A 36 5.97 -3.86 -9.45
N TYR A 37 6.58 -2.69 -9.64
CA TYR A 37 5.93 -1.41 -9.34
C TYR A 37 4.64 -1.21 -10.12
N GLY A 38 4.61 -1.57 -11.42
CA GLY A 38 3.40 -1.52 -12.23
C GLY A 38 2.29 -2.41 -11.68
N ILE A 39 2.61 -3.66 -11.30
CA ILE A 39 1.64 -4.59 -10.72
C ILE A 39 1.11 -4.07 -9.38
N LEU A 40 2.01 -3.64 -8.49
CA LEU A 40 1.62 -3.14 -7.17
C LEU A 40 0.76 -1.88 -7.28
N ALA A 41 1.14 -0.93 -8.14
CA ALA A 41 0.36 0.28 -8.39
C ALA A 41 -1.04 -0.06 -8.90
N PHE A 42 -1.15 -0.96 -9.88
CA PHE A 42 -2.43 -1.43 -10.41
C PHE A 42 -3.32 -2.06 -9.32
N VAL A 43 -2.76 -2.99 -8.53
CA VAL A 43 -3.47 -3.63 -7.42
C VAL A 43 -3.94 -2.61 -6.39
N SER A 44 -3.08 -1.63 -6.05
CA SER A 44 -3.44 -0.58 -5.10
C SER A 44 -4.59 0.28 -5.61
N ILE A 45 -4.54 0.72 -6.88
CA ILE A 45 -5.60 1.52 -7.49
C ILE A 45 -6.91 0.74 -7.51
N LEU A 46 -6.92 -0.46 -8.11
CA LEU A 46 -8.13 -1.24 -8.29
C LEU A 46 -8.74 -1.65 -6.94
N GLY A 47 -7.95 -2.22 -6.05
CA GLY A 47 -8.41 -2.73 -4.77
C GLY A 47 -8.94 -1.61 -3.86
N ASN A 48 -8.24 -0.50 -3.76
CA ASN A 48 -8.68 0.60 -2.91
C ASN A 48 -9.83 1.41 -3.53
N SER A 49 -9.93 1.49 -4.87
CA SER A 49 -11.12 2.03 -5.55
C SER A 49 -12.37 1.22 -5.20
N LEU A 50 -12.26 -0.12 -5.19
CA LEU A 50 -13.37 -1.00 -4.79
C LEU A 50 -13.76 -0.80 -3.32
N VAL A 51 -12.78 -0.70 -2.42
CA VAL A 51 -13.02 -0.39 -1.00
C VAL A 51 -13.76 0.93 -0.84
N PHE A 52 -13.26 1.99 -1.48
CA PHE A 52 -13.87 3.31 -1.43
C PHE A 52 -15.29 3.33 -2.03
N ALA A 53 -15.48 2.72 -3.20
CA ALA A 53 -16.77 2.61 -3.86
C ALA A 53 -17.78 1.83 -3.01
N ILE A 54 -17.39 0.69 -2.42
CA ILE A 54 -18.28 -0.09 -1.55
C ILE A 54 -18.69 0.73 -0.33
N ILE A 55 -17.76 1.40 0.34
CA ILE A 55 -18.10 2.18 1.55
C ILE A 55 -19.04 3.35 1.23
N THR A 56 -18.86 4.00 0.09
CA THR A 56 -19.66 5.17 -0.32
C THR A 56 -21.01 4.81 -0.92
N THR A 57 -21.13 3.69 -1.64
CA THR A 57 -22.35 3.33 -2.39
C THR A 57 -23.19 2.25 -1.71
N HIS A 58 -22.57 1.28 -1.03
CA HIS A 58 -23.30 0.14 -0.47
C HIS A 58 -24.29 0.56 0.62
N ARG A 59 -25.50 -0.03 0.57
CA ARG A 59 -26.64 0.34 1.43
C ARG A 59 -26.95 1.85 1.40
N ARG A 60 -26.78 2.50 0.25
CA ARG A 60 -26.99 3.95 0.05
C ARG A 60 -26.11 4.80 0.98
N GLY A 61 -24.83 4.44 1.09
CA GLY A 61 -23.85 5.19 1.90
C GLY A 61 -24.03 5.07 3.42
N LYS A 62 -24.93 4.20 3.91
CA LYS A 62 -25.11 3.97 5.36
C LYS A 62 -23.82 3.53 6.06
N MET A 63 -22.88 2.91 5.34
CA MET A 63 -21.59 2.53 5.89
C MET A 63 -20.78 3.74 6.37
N LEU A 64 -20.91 4.92 5.75
CA LEU A 64 -20.24 6.17 6.16
C LEU A 64 -20.76 6.75 7.50
N GLN A 65 -21.86 6.21 8.03
CA GLN A 65 -22.35 6.58 9.36
C GLN A 65 -21.52 5.94 10.48
N SER A 66 -20.62 5.02 10.14
CA SER A 66 -19.65 4.43 11.08
C SER A 66 -18.34 5.20 11.05
N SER A 67 -17.92 5.67 12.23
CA SER A 67 -16.64 6.35 12.46
C SER A 67 -15.43 5.55 11.93
N ASN A 68 -15.45 4.23 12.06
CA ASN A 68 -14.38 3.38 11.54
C ASN A 68 -14.37 3.30 10.01
N ASN A 69 -15.55 3.17 9.38
CA ASN A 69 -15.64 3.10 7.91
C ASN A 69 -15.22 4.42 7.25
N LEU A 70 -15.39 5.56 7.93
CA LEU A 70 -14.84 6.85 7.47
C LEU A 70 -13.32 6.86 7.43
N LEU A 71 -12.66 6.33 8.48
CA LEU A 71 -11.19 6.21 8.51
C LEU A 71 -10.70 5.24 7.43
N ILE A 72 -11.38 4.10 7.26
CA ILE A 72 -11.06 3.13 6.19
C ILE A 72 -11.23 3.77 4.80
N ALA A 73 -12.28 4.57 4.59
CA ALA A 73 -12.49 5.26 3.32
C ALA A 73 -11.39 6.29 3.05
N SER A 74 -10.96 7.06 4.06
CA SER A 74 -9.83 7.99 3.93
C SER A 74 -8.54 7.25 3.58
N MET A 75 -8.26 6.13 4.25
CA MET A 75 -7.09 5.29 3.98
C MET A 75 -7.12 4.73 2.56
N ALA A 76 -8.28 4.20 2.11
CA ALA A 76 -8.44 3.70 0.74
C ALA A 76 -8.22 4.81 -0.30
N MET A 77 -8.66 6.04 -0.01
CA MET A 77 -8.38 7.17 -0.91
C MET A 77 -6.88 7.48 -0.98
N MET A 78 -6.16 7.47 0.14
CA MET A 78 -4.71 7.66 0.16
C MET A 78 -3.98 6.56 -0.60
N ASP A 79 -4.27 5.28 -0.30
CA ASP A 79 -3.61 4.14 -0.95
C ASP A 79 -3.89 4.07 -2.46
N MET A 80 -5.10 4.46 -2.90
CA MET A 80 -5.43 4.63 -4.32
C MET A 80 -4.58 5.72 -4.96
N MET A 81 -4.45 6.89 -4.31
CA MET A 81 -3.63 7.99 -4.81
C MET A 81 -2.13 7.66 -4.81
N THR A 82 -1.64 6.89 -3.84
CA THR A 82 -0.29 6.33 -3.83
C THR A 82 -0.06 5.53 -5.11
N GLY A 83 -0.98 4.64 -5.48
CA GLY A 83 -0.92 3.86 -6.73
C GLY A 83 -0.85 4.74 -7.98
N ILE A 84 -1.67 5.79 -8.07
CA ILE A 84 -1.64 6.76 -9.18
C ILE A 84 -0.31 7.49 -9.23
N THR A 85 0.19 7.93 -8.08
CA THR A 85 1.46 8.65 -7.97
C THR A 85 2.64 7.80 -8.43
N ILE A 86 2.63 6.49 -8.17
CA ILE A 86 3.67 5.56 -8.64
C ILE A 86 3.74 5.50 -10.18
N TYR A 87 2.59 5.51 -10.85
CA TYR A 87 2.56 5.61 -12.32
C TYR A 87 3.04 6.96 -12.82
N ALA A 88 2.70 8.04 -12.10
CA ALA A 88 3.10 9.39 -12.46
C ALA A 88 4.58 9.67 -12.19
N THR A 89 5.24 8.95 -11.29
CA THR A 89 6.60 9.29 -10.83
C THR A 89 7.66 8.56 -11.65
N PRO A 90 8.69 9.27 -12.18
CA PRO A 90 9.79 8.64 -12.90
C PRO A 90 10.53 7.64 -12.01
N THR A 91 11.27 6.70 -12.61
CA THR A 91 12.03 5.62 -11.95
C THR A 91 11.22 4.48 -11.34
N PHE A 92 9.90 4.64 -11.13
CA PHE A 92 9.01 3.55 -10.71
C PHE A 92 8.56 2.70 -11.88
N VAL A 93 7.42 2.97 -12.51
CA VAL A 93 6.94 2.14 -13.63
C VAL A 93 7.74 2.43 -14.89
N PHE A 94 8.06 3.70 -15.12
CA PHE A 94 8.76 4.17 -16.31
C PHE A 94 10.21 4.54 -15.98
N PRO A 95 11.21 4.10 -16.77
CA PRO A 95 12.60 4.50 -16.62
C PRO A 95 12.76 6.02 -16.72
N ALA A 96 13.64 6.62 -15.91
CA ALA A 96 13.86 8.06 -15.90
C ALA A 96 14.41 8.60 -17.23
N GLU A 97 15.15 7.78 -17.97
CA GLU A 97 15.80 8.13 -19.23
C GLU A 97 14.80 8.28 -20.38
N THR A 98 13.68 7.54 -20.32
CA THR A 98 12.63 7.56 -21.34
C THR A 98 11.37 8.29 -20.87
N TYR A 99 11.40 8.87 -19.68
CA TYR A 99 10.23 9.51 -19.09
C TYR A 99 9.92 10.84 -19.82
N PRO A 100 8.65 11.11 -20.18
CA PRO A 100 8.28 12.34 -20.89
C PRO A 100 8.20 13.54 -19.94
N TYR A 101 9.34 14.13 -19.57
CA TYR A 101 9.35 15.32 -18.73
C TYR A 101 8.71 16.55 -19.41
N PRO A 102 8.10 17.47 -18.64
CA PRO A 102 7.60 18.73 -19.19
C PRO A 102 8.73 19.53 -19.86
N LYS A 103 8.45 20.07 -21.05
CA LYS A 103 9.40 20.88 -21.82
C LYS A 103 9.56 22.31 -21.27
N ASN A 104 8.49 22.86 -20.70
CA ASN A 104 8.51 24.21 -20.13
C ASN A 104 9.31 24.19 -18.80
N PRO A 105 10.31 25.08 -18.60
CA PRO A 105 11.15 25.07 -17.40
C PRO A 105 10.39 25.19 -16.07
N SER A 106 9.39 26.08 -15.97
CA SER A 106 8.64 26.26 -14.71
C SER A 106 7.72 25.07 -14.44
N ALA A 107 7.11 24.50 -15.48
CA ALA A 107 6.35 23.25 -15.35
C ALA A 107 7.26 22.07 -14.96
N CYS A 108 8.49 22.03 -15.47
CA CYS A 108 9.47 21.00 -15.15
C CYS A 108 9.94 21.12 -13.69
N GLU A 109 10.21 22.33 -13.20
CA GLU A 109 10.54 22.58 -11.78
C GLU A 109 9.40 22.14 -10.86
N ALA A 110 8.15 22.50 -11.17
CA ALA A 110 6.99 22.04 -10.41
C ALA A 110 6.86 20.51 -10.43
N PHE A 111 7.05 19.89 -11.60
CA PHE A 111 7.04 18.43 -11.74
C PHE A 111 8.15 17.77 -10.92
N CYS A 112 9.38 18.29 -10.99
CA CYS A 112 10.51 17.76 -10.25
C CYS A 112 10.30 17.84 -8.74
N ARG A 113 9.72 18.95 -8.25
CA ARG A 113 9.44 19.15 -6.82
C ARG A 113 8.23 18.39 -6.30
N ILE A 114 7.18 18.19 -7.09
CA ILE A 114 5.91 17.62 -6.60
C ILE A 114 5.82 16.12 -6.92
N ILE A 115 6.22 15.73 -8.13
CA ILE A 115 6.07 14.36 -8.64
C ILE A 115 7.39 13.61 -8.52
N ALA A 116 8.46 14.08 -9.19
CA ALA A 116 9.73 13.34 -9.24
C ALA A 116 10.45 13.25 -7.88
N SER A 117 10.16 14.18 -6.96
CA SER A 117 10.63 14.15 -5.58
C SER A 117 10.01 13.06 -4.72
N GLU A 118 8.95 12.42 -5.20
CA GLU A 118 8.15 11.48 -4.43
C GLU A 118 7.36 12.17 -3.29
N TYR A 119 7.27 13.51 -3.29
CA TYR A 119 6.51 14.27 -2.30
C TYR A 119 5.07 13.77 -2.17
N LEU A 120 4.35 13.59 -3.27
CA LEU A 120 2.98 13.05 -3.23
C LEU A 120 2.94 11.61 -2.71
N LEU A 121 3.94 10.79 -3.04
CA LEU A 121 4.01 9.39 -2.59
C LEU A 121 4.10 9.34 -1.05
N PHE A 122 5.02 10.11 -0.48
CA PHE A 122 5.20 10.18 0.97
C PHE A 122 4.06 10.93 1.67
N TYR A 123 3.49 11.96 1.04
CA TYR A 123 2.30 12.65 1.53
C TYR A 123 1.13 11.68 1.78
N PHE A 124 0.77 10.86 0.78
CA PHE A 124 -0.29 9.87 0.92
C PHE A 124 0.14 8.72 1.84
N GLY A 125 1.39 8.29 1.77
CA GLY A 125 1.92 7.21 2.60
C GLY A 125 1.92 7.53 4.10
N PHE A 126 2.45 8.69 4.51
CA PHE A 126 2.39 9.15 5.90
C PHE A 126 0.96 9.43 6.35
N GLY A 127 0.10 9.91 5.44
CA GLY A 127 -1.34 9.98 5.68
C GLY A 127 -1.93 8.62 6.05
N SER A 128 -1.57 7.55 5.32
CA SER A 128 -1.96 6.18 5.63
C SER A 128 -1.42 5.71 7.00
N VAL A 129 -0.17 6.00 7.34
CA VAL A 129 0.43 5.69 8.67
C VAL A 129 -0.41 6.31 9.82
N ILE A 130 -0.70 7.61 9.73
CA ILE A 130 -1.48 8.33 10.75
C ILE A 130 -2.91 7.80 10.79
N THR A 131 -3.50 7.45 9.64
CA THR A 131 -4.85 6.88 9.56
C THR A 131 -4.93 5.49 10.21
N VAL A 132 -3.93 4.62 9.99
CA VAL A 132 -3.80 3.32 10.68
C VAL A 132 -3.75 3.51 12.20
N THR A 133 -3.00 4.51 12.66
CA THR A 133 -2.92 4.86 14.07
C THR A 133 -4.27 5.34 14.61
N ALA A 134 -4.98 6.18 13.86
CA ALA A 134 -6.33 6.62 14.22
C ALA A 134 -7.32 5.45 14.29
N ILE A 135 -7.19 4.46 13.40
CA ILE A 135 -7.98 3.21 13.46
C ILE A 135 -7.64 2.45 14.76
N ALA A 136 -6.36 2.34 15.13
CA ALA A 136 -5.95 1.69 16.37
C ALA A 136 -6.54 2.38 17.61
N VAL A 137 -6.49 3.72 17.66
CA VAL A 137 -7.09 4.52 18.74
C VAL A 137 -8.61 4.36 18.78
N GLU A 138 -9.29 4.41 17.62
CA GLU A 138 -10.74 4.19 17.53
C GLU A 138 -11.14 2.83 18.11
N ARG A 139 -10.38 1.79 17.75
CA ARG A 139 -10.57 0.41 18.20
C ARG A 139 -10.29 0.29 19.70
N TRP A 140 -9.24 0.93 20.18
CA TRP A 140 -8.93 1.03 21.60
C TRP A 140 -10.09 1.67 22.37
N ILE A 141 -10.62 2.81 21.93
CA ILE A 141 -11.79 3.46 22.57
C ILE A 141 -13.01 2.52 22.56
N ALA A 142 -13.25 1.81 21.45
CA ALA A 142 -14.39 0.91 21.30
C ALA A 142 -14.39 -0.28 22.27
N ILE A 143 -13.20 -0.74 22.67
CA ILE A 143 -12.98 -1.86 23.61
C ILE A 143 -12.79 -1.36 25.04
N ALA A 144 -11.97 -0.32 25.26
CA ALA A 144 -11.64 0.19 26.58
C ALA A 144 -12.76 1.03 27.20
N LYS A 145 -13.57 1.74 26.39
CA LYS A 145 -14.64 2.64 26.85
C LYS A 145 -15.98 2.39 26.12
N PRO A 146 -16.57 1.19 26.23
CA PRO A 146 -17.72 0.79 25.40
C PRO A 146 -18.96 1.66 25.57
N LEU A 147 -19.23 2.16 26.79
CA LEU A 147 -20.39 3.03 27.09
C LEU A 147 -20.21 4.46 26.58
N SER A 148 -18.96 4.94 26.54
CA SER A 148 -18.63 6.30 26.08
C SER A 148 -18.27 6.34 24.59
N TYR A 149 -18.08 5.20 23.93
CA TYR A 149 -17.65 5.12 22.54
C TYR A 149 -18.48 6.02 21.61
N ARG A 150 -19.81 5.95 21.67
CA ARG A 150 -20.70 6.76 20.81
C ARG A 150 -20.62 8.25 21.10
N LYS A 151 -20.28 8.65 22.33
CA LYS A 151 -20.08 10.05 22.72
C LYS A 151 -18.72 10.58 22.26
N ILE A 152 -17.69 9.71 22.27
CA ILE A 152 -16.32 10.06 21.91
C ILE A 152 -16.14 10.06 20.38
N MET A 153 -16.46 8.95 19.72
CA MET A 153 -16.24 8.69 18.30
C MET A 153 -17.47 9.04 17.45
N THR A 154 -17.80 10.33 17.38
CA THR A 154 -18.86 10.81 16.48
C THR A 154 -18.34 11.00 15.05
N THR A 155 -19.21 10.80 14.07
CA THR A 155 -18.86 10.98 12.64
C THR A 155 -18.39 12.40 12.33
N LYS A 156 -18.98 13.42 12.97
CA LYS A 156 -18.56 14.82 12.84
C LYS A 156 -17.10 15.01 13.29
N ARG A 157 -16.73 14.49 14.47
CA ARG A 157 -15.37 14.58 14.99
C ARG A 157 -14.37 13.84 14.11
N VAL A 158 -14.72 12.67 13.62
CA VAL A 158 -13.85 11.89 12.71
C VAL A 158 -13.66 12.60 11.38
N LYS A 159 -14.71 13.20 10.79
CA LYS A 159 -14.56 14.00 9.56
C LYS A 159 -13.64 15.21 9.76
N ILE A 160 -13.80 15.94 10.87
CA ILE A 160 -12.90 17.05 11.24
C ILE A 160 -11.46 16.55 11.39
N PHE A 161 -11.26 15.43 12.10
CA PHE A 161 -9.93 14.82 12.24
C PHE A 161 -9.32 14.45 10.89
N ILE A 162 -10.08 13.81 10.00
CA ILE A 162 -9.63 13.49 8.64
C ILE A 162 -9.24 14.78 7.92
N SER A 163 -10.08 15.81 7.91
CA SER A 163 -9.74 17.09 7.26
C SER A 163 -8.44 17.70 7.80
N ILE A 164 -8.23 17.69 9.12
CA ILE A 164 -6.99 18.16 9.75
C ILE A 164 -5.80 17.29 9.32
N LEU A 165 -5.96 15.97 9.29
CA LEU A 165 -4.91 15.02 8.89
C LEU A 165 -4.44 15.27 7.47
N TRP A 166 -5.36 15.44 6.51
CA TRP A 166 -5.02 15.74 5.12
C TRP A 166 -4.20 17.02 5.00
N VAL A 167 -4.61 18.09 5.69
CA VAL A 167 -3.88 19.36 5.69
C VAL A 167 -2.51 19.22 6.39
N PHE A 168 -2.46 18.52 7.53
CA PHE A 168 -1.23 18.30 8.28
C PHE A 168 -0.18 17.56 7.45
N CYS A 169 -0.59 16.55 6.67
CA CYS A 169 0.33 15.78 5.83
C CYS A 169 0.98 16.63 4.73
N LEU A 170 0.29 17.68 4.23
CA LEU A 170 0.85 18.59 3.22
C LEU A 170 2.11 19.28 3.76
N PHE A 171 2.04 19.75 5.00
CA PHE A 171 3.15 20.47 5.63
C PHE A 171 4.26 19.53 6.11
N ILE A 172 3.88 18.39 6.70
CA ILE A 172 4.87 17.48 7.30
C ILE A 172 5.78 16.83 6.26
N SER A 173 5.43 16.83 4.97
CA SER A 173 6.19 16.16 3.90
C SER A 173 7.02 17.13 3.04
N VAL A 174 7.05 18.43 3.37
CA VAL A 174 7.68 19.49 2.54
C VAL A 174 9.19 19.30 2.35
N ASP A 175 9.88 18.70 3.31
CA ASP A 175 11.31 18.37 3.20
C ASP A 175 11.61 17.41 2.03
N VAL A 176 10.66 16.56 1.64
CA VAL A 176 10.80 15.69 0.46
C VAL A 176 10.75 16.53 -0.81
N MET A 177 9.84 17.50 -0.86
CA MET A 177 9.65 18.42 -2.00
C MET A 177 10.92 19.24 -2.30
N ILE A 178 11.70 19.60 -1.29
CA ILE A 178 12.92 20.41 -1.44
C ILE A 178 14.16 19.59 -1.83
N GLN A 179 14.11 18.26 -1.74
CA GLN A 179 15.24 17.37 -2.03
C GLN A 179 15.47 17.14 -3.53
N ILE A 180 14.53 17.48 -4.41
CA ILE A 180 14.71 17.40 -5.86
C ILE A 180 14.46 18.77 -6.48
N LYS A 181 15.33 19.17 -7.42
CA LYS A 181 15.19 20.40 -8.21
C LYS A 181 15.40 20.14 -9.71
N TYR A 182 14.90 21.04 -10.53
CA TYR A 182 15.18 21.10 -11.96
C TYR A 182 16.61 21.61 -12.23
N GLU A 183 17.29 20.96 -13.16
CA GLU A 183 18.60 21.35 -13.66
C GLU A 183 18.62 21.23 -15.19
N SER A 184 18.75 22.35 -15.90
CA SER A 184 18.53 22.42 -17.35
C SER A 184 19.59 21.72 -18.19
N ASN A 185 20.80 21.58 -17.65
CA ASN A 185 21.97 21.08 -18.38
C ASN A 185 22.10 19.56 -18.36
N ASN A 186 21.20 18.86 -17.65
CA ASN A 186 21.25 17.41 -17.50
C ASN A 186 20.24 16.71 -18.42
N THR A 187 20.61 15.53 -18.92
CA THR A 187 19.72 14.67 -19.73
C THR A 187 18.49 14.22 -18.95
N ILE A 188 18.66 13.97 -17.65
CA ILE A 188 17.56 13.79 -16.70
C ILE A 188 17.41 15.11 -15.93
N PRO A 189 16.31 15.85 -16.12
CA PRO A 189 16.21 17.23 -15.61
C PRO A 189 15.99 17.31 -14.09
N CYS A 190 15.42 16.28 -13.46
CA CYS A 190 15.16 16.28 -12.01
C CYS A 190 16.34 15.66 -11.25
N GLN A 191 17.03 16.48 -10.46
CA GLN A 191 18.26 16.10 -9.75
C GLN A 191 18.12 16.20 -8.24
N ARG A 192 18.74 15.25 -7.53
CA ARG A 192 18.73 15.20 -6.07
C ARG A 192 19.67 16.23 -5.46
N TYR A 193 19.20 16.86 -4.40
CA TYR A 193 19.92 17.78 -3.54
C TYR A 193 19.87 17.24 -2.11
N ASP A 194 21.02 16.86 -1.56
CA ASP A 194 21.07 16.20 -0.26
C ASP A 194 20.90 17.20 0.90
N PHE A 195 19.64 17.49 1.21
CA PHE A 195 19.24 18.27 2.37
C PHE A 195 19.46 17.50 3.69
N ALA A 196 19.15 16.20 3.69
CA ALA A 196 19.14 15.37 4.90
C ALA A 196 20.53 15.00 5.45
N THR A 197 21.61 15.20 4.69
CA THR A 197 22.99 14.86 5.11
C THR A 197 23.80 16.08 5.54
N ARG A 198 23.24 17.30 5.43
CA ARG A 198 23.88 18.56 5.85
C ARG A 198 23.22 19.07 7.12
N GLN A 199 24.00 19.58 8.08
CA GLN A 199 23.41 20.28 9.22
C GLN A 199 22.90 21.67 8.80
N PRO A 200 21.71 22.11 9.28
CA PRO A 200 20.82 21.48 10.27
C PRO A 200 19.79 20.49 9.69
N GLY A 201 19.80 20.22 8.38
CA GLY A 201 18.83 19.38 7.67
C GLY A 201 18.74 17.94 8.19
N THR A 202 19.84 17.32 8.60
CA THR A 202 19.83 15.99 9.25
C THR A 202 18.96 15.96 10.51
N THR A 203 19.13 16.95 11.39
CA THR A 203 18.35 17.04 12.64
C THR A 203 16.87 17.24 12.35
N ILE A 204 16.55 18.11 11.38
CA ILE A 204 15.17 18.36 10.95
C ILE A 204 14.54 17.07 10.39
N PHE A 205 15.24 16.37 9.50
CA PHE A 205 14.78 15.11 8.93
C PHE A 205 14.46 14.07 10.01
N LEU A 206 15.38 13.83 10.95
CA LEU A 206 15.18 12.85 12.02
C LEU A 206 14.03 13.23 12.96
N LEU A 207 13.86 14.51 13.29
CA LEU A 207 12.72 14.97 14.10
C LEU A 207 11.39 14.72 13.38
N LEU A 208 11.35 14.94 12.07
CA LEU A 208 10.16 14.70 11.28
C LEU A 208 9.86 13.19 11.16
N GLU A 209 10.88 12.33 11.02
CA GLU A 209 10.72 10.87 11.04
C GLU A 209 10.08 10.37 12.34
N VAL A 210 10.46 10.94 13.48
CA VAL A 210 9.83 10.63 14.77
C VAL A 210 8.33 10.93 14.73
N VAL A 211 7.93 12.07 14.17
CA VAL A 211 6.51 12.48 14.12
C VAL A 211 5.72 11.68 13.08
N ARG A 212 6.31 11.39 11.92
CA ARG A 212 5.65 10.74 10.77
C ARG A 212 5.47 9.24 10.96
N LEU A 213 6.45 8.58 11.58
CA LEU A 213 6.50 7.13 11.68
C LEU A 213 6.62 6.64 13.12
N PHE A 214 7.69 6.98 13.83
CA PHE A 214 8.00 6.29 15.10
C PHE A 214 6.95 6.54 16.19
N PHE A 215 6.46 7.78 16.33
CA PHE A 215 5.39 8.10 17.27
C PHE A 215 4.05 7.41 16.89
N PRO A 216 3.55 7.50 15.64
CA PRO A 216 2.38 6.74 15.19
C PRO A 216 2.50 5.23 15.41
N VAL A 217 3.66 4.63 15.10
CA VAL A 217 3.91 3.20 15.32
C VAL A 217 3.87 2.85 16.81
N LEU A 218 4.56 3.62 17.66
CA LEU A 218 4.54 3.41 19.11
C LEU A 218 3.11 3.48 19.66
N LEU A 219 2.35 4.51 19.28
CA LEU A 219 0.97 4.68 19.73
C LEU A 219 0.09 3.50 19.27
N THR A 220 0.24 3.06 18.02
CA THR A 220 -0.45 1.90 17.47
C THR A 220 -0.16 0.63 18.27
N LEU A 221 1.12 0.37 18.56
CA LEU A 221 1.55 -0.79 19.35
C LEU A 221 1.00 -0.73 20.78
N VAL A 222 1.07 0.42 21.45
CA VAL A 222 0.52 0.61 22.81
C VAL A 222 -0.99 0.37 22.82
N CYS A 223 -1.73 0.90 21.84
CA CYS A 223 -3.17 0.67 21.73
C CYS A 223 -3.49 -0.83 21.61
N TYR A 224 -2.82 -1.55 20.71
CA TYR A 224 -3.09 -2.97 20.52
C TYR A 224 -2.58 -3.85 21.66
N ALA A 225 -1.48 -3.47 22.32
CA ALA A 225 -1.00 -4.15 23.53
C ALA A 225 -2.01 -4.03 24.68
N ASP A 226 -2.55 -2.83 24.95
CA ASP A 226 -3.56 -2.66 26.00
C ASP A 226 -4.88 -3.38 25.64
N ILE A 227 -5.27 -3.39 24.36
CA ILE A 227 -6.42 -4.19 23.89
C ILE A 227 -6.17 -5.68 24.15
N ALA A 228 -4.99 -6.21 23.78
CA ALA A 228 -4.65 -7.61 23.97
C ALA A 228 -4.69 -7.97 25.46
N ARG A 229 -4.10 -7.14 26.32
CA ARG A 229 -4.15 -7.29 27.78
C ARG A 229 -5.59 -7.34 28.32
N ARG A 230 -6.48 -6.47 27.85
CA ARG A 230 -7.91 -6.46 28.26
C ARG A 230 -8.68 -7.69 27.80
N ILE A 231 -8.31 -8.25 26.65
CA ILE A 231 -8.94 -9.45 26.08
C ILE A 231 -8.45 -10.72 26.79
N LEU A 232 -7.14 -10.81 27.06
CA LEU A 232 -6.49 -11.98 27.66
C LEU A 232 -6.65 -12.01 29.19
N CYS A 233 -6.74 -10.85 29.83
CA CYS A 233 -6.92 -10.72 31.28
C CYS A 233 -8.22 -9.93 31.59
N PRO A 234 -9.40 -10.50 31.31
CA PRO A 234 -10.67 -9.83 31.60
C PRO A 234 -10.91 -9.73 33.12
N SER A 235 -11.44 -8.60 33.59
CA SER A 235 -11.86 -8.47 34.99
C SER A 235 -13.07 -9.38 35.28
N LYS A 236 -13.16 -9.91 36.51
CA LYS A 236 -14.29 -10.77 36.94
C LYS A 236 -15.65 -10.11 36.66
N VAL A 237 -15.75 -8.79 36.88
CA VAL A 237 -16.96 -7.99 36.61
C VAL A 237 -17.32 -7.97 35.12
N ASN A 238 -16.33 -7.83 34.23
CA ASN A 238 -16.58 -7.88 32.77
C ASN A 238 -17.02 -9.27 32.33
N THR A 239 -16.42 -10.33 32.88
CA THR A 239 -16.79 -11.72 32.56
C THR A 239 -18.24 -12.01 32.94
N LEU A 240 -18.67 -11.60 34.14
CA LEU A 240 -20.05 -11.77 34.61
C LEU A 240 -21.08 -10.99 33.76
N ASN A 241 -20.75 -9.76 33.37
CA ASN A 241 -21.62 -8.95 32.51
C ASN A 241 -21.75 -9.55 31.09
N LEU A 242 -20.69 -10.18 30.57
CA LEU A 242 -20.68 -10.82 29.25
C LEU A 242 -21.47 -12.14 29.23
N THR A 243 -21.46 -12.89 30.33
CA THR A 243 -22.21 -14.15 30.46
C THR A 243 -23.68 -13.93 30.80
N SER A 244 -23.97 -12.94 31.65
CA SER A 244 -25.35 -12.61 32.05
C SER A 244 -26.17 -11.99 30.91
N ASN A 245 -25.56 -11.13 30.08
CA ASN A 245 -26.27 -10.45 29.00
C ASN A 245 -25.78 -10.91 27.61
N ARG A 246 -26.55 -11.83 27.00
CA ARG A 246 -26.27 -12.41 25.67
C ARG A 246 -26.07 -11.34 24.58
N VAL A 247 -26.81 -10.23 24.63
CA VAL A 247 -26.70 -9.13 23.64
C VAL A 247 -25.36 -8.41 23.77
N ILE A 248 -24.89 -8.17 25.00
CA ILE A 248 -23.58 -7.55 25.26
C ILE A 248 -22.44 -8.49 24.82
N GLY A 249 -22.56 -9.79 25.13
CA GLY A 249 -21.59 -10.82 24.70
C GLY A 249 -21.44 -10.93 23.17
N ILE A 250 -22.54 -10.93 22.42
CA ILE A 250 -22.50 -10.95 20.94
C ILE A 250 -21.81 -9.69 20.39
N ARG A 251 -22.14 -8.51 20.90
CA ARG A 251 -21.51 -7.25 20.48
C ARG A 251 -20.01 -7.22 20.79
N TYR A 252 -19.61 -7.74 21.95
CA TYR A 252 -18.20 -7.86 22.33
C TYR A 252 -17.43 -8.77 21.37
N LYS A 253 -17.96 -9.96 21.05
CA LYS A 253 -17.34 -10.88 20.08
C LYS A 253 -17.18 -10.25 18.70
N SER A 254 -18.20 -9.54 18.21
CA SER A 254 -18.14 -8.82 16.94
C SER A 254 -17.05 -7.74 16.94
N LYS A 255 -16.99 -6.90 17.99
CA LYS A 255 -15.95 -5.86 18.14
C LYS A 255 -14.54 -6.45 18.26
N ARG A 256 -14.38 -7.54 19.01
CA ARG A 256 -13.09 -8.25 19.15
C ARG A 256 -12.59 -8.73 17.80
N LYS A 257 -13.46 -9.37 17.01
CA LYS A 257 -13.13 -9.81 15.65
C LYS A 257 -12.62 -8.62 14.83
N VAL A 258 -13.38 -7.53 14.76
CA VAL A 258 -13.00 -6.33 14.01
C VAL A 258 -11.70 -5.69 14.51
N THR A 259 -11.38 -5.81 15.79
CA THR A 259 -10.14 -5.26 16.38
C THR A 259 -8.92 -6.12 16.07
N ILE A 260 -9.04 -7.45 16.13
CA ILE A 260 -7.94 -8.36 15.71
C ILE A 260 -7.58 -8.09 14.26
N MET A 261 -8.60 -7.90 13.43
CA MET A 261 -8.43 -7.59 12.01
C MET A 261 -7.66 -6.29 11.77
N SER A 262 -8.03 -5.21 12.47
CA SER A 262 -7.33 -3.94 12.34
C SER A 262 -5.91 -4.00 12.91
N ALA A 263 -5.68 -4.83 13.94
CA ALA A 263 -4.34 -5.10 14.47
C ALA A 263 -3.47 -5.83 13.44
N THR A 264 -3.99 -6.88 12.79
CA THR A 264 -3.28 -7.57 11.71
C THR A 264 -2.94 -6.61 10.57
N ALA A 265 -3.89 -5.75 10.20
CA ALA A 265 -3.67 -4.74 9.17
C ALA A 265 -2.52 -3.79 9.54
N ALA A 266 -2.56 -3.26 10.76
CA ALA A 266 -1.58 -2.31 11.25
C ALA A 266 -0.19 -2.93 11.34
N LEU A 267 -0.07 -4.16 11.85
CA LEU A 267 1.23 -4.84 11.97
C LEU A 267 1.84 -5.14 10.60
N ALA A 268 1.04 -5.59 9.63
CA ALA A 268 1.50 -5.79 8.26
C ALA A 268 2.00 -4.46 7.64
N PHE A 269 1.23 -3.38 7.82
CA PHE A 269 1.59 -2.05 7.35
C PHE A 269 2.92 -1.57 7.97
N ILE A 270 3.05 -1.65 9.31
CA ILE A 270 4.26 -1.27 10.04
C ILE A 270 5.48 -2.06 9.54
N SER A 271 5.34 -3.38 9.38
CA SER A 271 6.45 -4.24 8.93
C SER A 271 6.95 -3.88 7.53
N CYS A 272 6.08 -3.35 6.69
CA CYS A 272 6.42 -2.92 5.32
C CYS A 272 7.13 -1.56 5.29
N TRP A 273 6.80 -0.67 6.23
CA TRP A 273 7.36 0.69 6.27
C TRP A 273 8.72 0.78 6.97
N LEU A 274 8.89 0.06 8.08
CA LEU A 274 10.10 0.14 8.91
C LEU A 274 11.42 -0.05 8.14
N PRO A 275 11.57 -1.01 7.21
CA PRO A 275 12.84 -1.22 6.52
C PRO A 275 13.32 0.02 5.75
N ASN A 276 12.40 0.73 5.10
CA ASN A 276 12.74 1.94 4.33
C ASN A 276 13.15 3.09 5.25
N GLU A 277 12.35 3.38 6.26
CA GLU A 277 12.59 4.54 7.13
C GLU A 277 13.82 4.36 8.03
N ILE A 278 14.07 3.12 8.48
CA ILE A 278 15.32 2.80 9.19
C ILE A 278 16.52 3.02 8.25
N TYR A 279 16.44 2.56 7.00
CA TYR A 279 17.53 2.73 6.03
C TYR A 279 17.82 4.20 5.72
N PHE A 280 16.78 5.02 5.49
CA PHE A 280 16.96 6.46 5.29
C PHE A 280 17.50 7.17 6.54
N SER A 281 17.05 6.78 7.73
CA SER A 281 17.58 7.31 9.00
C SER A 281 19.07 6.99 9.18
N LEU A 282 19.48 5.76 8.88
CA LEU A 282 20.89 5.35 8.94
C LEU A 282 21.75 6.09 7.90
N THR A 283 21.20 6.31 6.70
CA THR A 283 21.89 7.07 5.64
C THR A 283 22.04 8.54 6.04
N ALA A 284 21.02 9.15 6.65
CA ALA A 284 21.08 10.52 7.16
C ALA A 284 22.12 10.66 8.30
N LEU A 285 22.30 9.62 9.12
CA LEU A 285 23.32 9.54 10.18
C LEU A 285 24.72 9.15 9.66
N ASN A 286 24.90 9.04 8.35
CA ASN A 286 26.14 8.62 7.69
C ASN A 286 26.65 7.24 8.17
N GLN A 287 25.73 6.35 8.59
CA GLN A 287 26.04 4.97 9.04
C GLN A 287 25.97 3.96 7.89
N THR A 288 25.34 4.32 6.78
CA THR A 288 25.20 3.49 5.59
C THR A 288 25.40 4.30 4.33
N ILE A 289 25.91 3.66 3.28
CA ILE A 289 26.06 4.28 1.95
C ILE A 289 24.72 4.20 1.22
N TYR A 290 24.36 5.29 0.54
CA TYR A 290 23.20 5.36 -0.33
C TYR A 290 23.36 4.38 -1.52
N ASP A 291 22.59 3.30 -1.52
CA ASP A 291 22.53 2.30 -2.58
C ASP A 291 21.16 2.30 -3.25
N GLN A 292 21.16 2.55 -4.57
CA GLN A 292 19.95 2.64 -5.38
C GLN A 292 19.17 1.33 -5.41
N THR A 293 19.85 0.18 -5.34
CA THR A 293 19.18 -1.13 -5.40
C THR A 293 18.41 -1.39 -4.11
N THR A 294 19.06 -1.20 -2.97
CA THR A 294 18.46 -1.35 -1.64
C THR A 294 17.25 -0.44 -1.46
N ILE A 295 17.37 0.84 -1.83
CA ILE A 295 16.26 1.81 -1.74
C ILE A 295 15.06 1.40 -2.58
N ARG A 296 15.30 0.90 -3.80
CA ARG A 296 14.21 0.41 -4.64
C ARG A 296 13.52 -0.79 -4.00
N ILE A 297 14.28 -1.72 -3.42
CA ILE A 297 13.73 -2.88 -2.72
C ILE A 297 12.92 -2.44 -1.49
N THR A 298 13.43 -1.55 -0.65
CA THR A 298 12.70 -1.07 0.54
C THR A 298 11.45 -0.27 0.16
N LYS A 299 11.50 0.54 -0.90
CA LYS A 299 10.32 1.25 -1.44
C LYS A 299 9.26 0.28 -1.96
N SER A 300 9.64 -0.87 -2.52
CA SER A 300 8.67 -1.90 -2.91
C SER A 300 7.83 -2.38 -1.71
N LEU A 301 8.42 -2.43 -0.51
CA LEU A 301 7.69 -2.78 0.71
C LEU A 301 6.70 -1.69 1.10
N ILE A 302 7.08 -0.40 1.06
CA ILE A 302 6.14 0.71 1.27
C ILE A 302 4.94 0.58 0.32
N ILE A 303 5.20 0.36 -0.96
CA ILE A 303 4.14 0.24 -1.97
C ILE A 303 3.25 -0.98 -1.68
N LEU A 304 3.86 -2.10 -1.30
CA LEU A 304 3.14 -3.32 -0.91
C LEU A 304 2.15 -3.07 0.24
N SER A 305 2.47 -2.17 1.18
CA SER A 305 1.57 -1.84 2.30
C SER A 305 0.20 -1.34 1.81
N SER A 306 0.16 -0.50 0.77
CA SER A 306 -1.08 0.00 0.16
C SER A 306 -1.85 -1.08 -0.61
N CYS A 307 -1.14 -2.07 -1.17
CA CYS A 307 -1.76 -3.22 -1.83
C CYS A 307 -2.41 -4.19 -0.85
N LEU A 308 -1.90 -4.30 0.38
CA LEU A 308 -2.41 -5.24 1.38
C LEU A 308 -3.76 -4.77 1.96
N SER A 309 -4.02 -3.45 2.01
CA SER A 309 -5.23 -2.87 2.62
C SER A 309 -6.53 -3.54 2.14
N PRO A 310 -6.82 -3.66 0.83
CA PRO A 310 -8.05 -4.29 0.32
C PRO A 310 -8.15 -5.78 0.66
N PHE A 311 -7.05 -6.53 0.63
CA PHE A 311 -7.05 -7.95 0.99
C PHE A 311 -7.36 -8.14 2.46
N ILE A 312 -6.74 -7.31 3.32
CA ILE A 312 -7.04 -7.30 4.74
C ILE A 312 -8.53 -6.98 4.92
N TYR A 313 -9.07 -5.92 4.33
CA TYR A 313 -10.51 -5.62 4.43
C TYR A 313 -11.40 -6.76 3.90
N SER A 314 -10.99 -7.46 2.84
CA SER A 314 -11.71 -8.62 2.30
C SER A 314 -11.75 -9.81 3.25
N ALA A 315 -10.63 -10.15 3.89
CA ALA A 315 -10.55 -11.26 4.83
C ALA A 315 -11.31 -10.96 6.12
N THR A 316 -11.47 -9.67 6.41
CA THR A 316 -11.76 -9.23 7.76
C THR A 316 -13.13 -8.53 7.86
N ASN A 317 -13.42 -7.52 7.05
CA ASN A 317 -14.63 -6.70 7.14
C ASN A 317 -15.84 -7.40 6.48
N GLU A 318 -16.79 -7.85 7.30
CA GLU A 318 -17.99 -8.53 6.81
C GLU A 318 -18.93 -7.63 6.00
N GLU A 319 -19.02 -6.35 6.32
CA GLU A 319 -19.83 -5.41 5.54
C GLU A 319 -19.23 -5.18 4.17
N TYR A 320 -17.89 -5.06 4.10
CA TYR A 320 -17.17 -4.98 2.84
C TYR A 320 -17.37 -6.25 2.00
N ARG A 321 -17.25 -7.45 2.58
CA ARG A 321 -17.52 -8.71 1.85
C ARG A 321 -18.95 -8.78 1.30
N LYS A 322 -19.95 -8.30 2.05
CA LYS A 322 -21.34 -8.25 1.58
C LYS A 322 -21.48 -7.27 0.40
N GLY A 323 -20.86 -6.10 0.49
CA GLY A 323 -20.83 -5.13 -0.60
C GLY A 323 -20.11 -5.66 -1.84
N LEU A 324 -18.96 -6.31 -1.65
CA LEU A 324 -18.19 -6.91 -2.73
C LEU A 324 -18.98 -8.01 -3.43
N ARG A 325 -19.65 -8.91 -2.70
CA ARG A 325 -20.54 -9.93 -3.28
C ARG A 325 -21.70 -9.29 -4.06
N SER A 326 -22.28 -8.21 -3.53
CA SER A 326 -23.37 -7.49 -4.21
C SER A 326 -22.93 -6.79 -5.48
N LEU A 327 -21.69 -6.31 -5.56
CA LEU A 327 -21.14 -5.71 -6.77
C LEU A 327 -20.71 -6.75 -7.81
N LEU A 328 -20.19 -7.89 -7.35
CA LEU A 328 -19.73 -8.97 -8.23
C LEU A 328 -20.86 -9.89 -8.70
N SER A 329 -21.97 -10.02 -7.98
CA SER A 329 -23.06 -10.93 -8.37
C SER A 329 -23.70 -10.62 -9.74
N PRO A 330 -23.93 -9.35 -10.15
CA PRO A 330 -24.46 -9.05 -11.48
C PRO A 330 -23.41 -9.35 -12.56
N LEU A 331 -22.14 -9.00 -12.34
CA LEU A 331 -21.03 -9.27 -13.25
C LEU A 331 -20.83 -10.78 -13.46
N TRP A 332 -20.87 -11.55 -12.37
CA TRP A 332 -20.82 -13.01 -12.41
C TRP A 332 -22.00 -13.60 -13.18
N ASN A 333 -23.22 -13.09 -12.96
CA ASN A 333 -24.40 -13.55 -13.69
C ASN A 333 -24.29 -13.22 -15.18
N SER A 334 -23.85 -12.02 -15.56
CA SER A 334 -23.62 -11.62 -16.95
C SER A 334 -22.56 -12.47 -17.65
N ILE A 335 -21.43 -12.75 -17.00
CA ILE A 335 -20.38 -13.64 -17.54
C ILE A 335 -20.93 -15.07 -17.69
N SER A 336 -21.70 -15.56 -16.71
CA SER A 336 -22.32 -16.89 -16.77
C SER A 336 -23.35 -17.01 -17.91
N THR A 337 -24.05 -15.93 -18.24
CA THR A 337 -25.00 -15.87 -19.36
C THR A 337 -24.26 -15.83 -20.70
N ILE A 338 -23.16 -15.06 -20.81
CA ILE A 338 -22.32 -15.03 -22.03
C ILE A 338 -21.68 -16.40 -22.27
N CYS A 339 -21.15 -17.05 -21.23
CA CYS A 339 -20.62 -18.41 -21.33
C CYS A 339 -21.69 -19.43 -21.73
N ARG A 340 -22.91 -19.35 -21.18
CA ARG A 340 -24.04 -20.21 -21.58
C ARG A 340 -24.50 -19.96 -23.01
N PHE A 341 -24.56 -18.71 -23.45
CA PHE A 341 -24.91 -18.35 -24.82
C PHE A 341 -23.87 -18.86 -25.84
N ARG A 342 -22.58 -18.76 -25.50
CA ARG A 342 -21.49 -19.29 -26.33
C ARG A 342 -21.44 -20.81 -26.37
N TYR A 343 -21.90 -21.48 -25.31
CA TYR A 343 -22.07 -22.94 -25.30
C TYR A 343 -23.27 -23.39 -26.13
N GLN A 344 -24.37 -22.63 -26.14
CA GLN A 344 -25.57 -22.94 -26.91
C GLN A 344 -25.48 -22.59 -28.41
N ASN A 345 -24.62 -21.63 -28.79
CA ASN A 345 -24.39 -21.25 -30.20
C ASN A 345 -22.90 -21.34 -30.57
N PRO A 346 -22.34 -22.55 -30.77
CA PRO A 346 -21.00 -22.71 -31.31
C PRO A 346 -20.93 -22.16 -32.74
N PHE A 347 -19.81 -21.54 -33.12
CA PHE A 347 -19.57 -21.04 -34.48
C PHE A 347 -19.80 -22.15 -35.52
N PRO A 348 -20.34 -21.84 -36.72
CA PRO A 348 -20.49 -22.82 -37.79
C PRO A 348 -19.10 -23.29 -38.23
N GLY A 349 -18.70 -24.48 -37.79
CA GLY A 349 -17.37 -25.05 -38.06
C GLY A 349 -16.79 -25.91 -36.93
N SER A 350 -17.31 -25.80 -35.70
CA SER A 350 -16.87 -26.62 -34.57
C SER A 350 -17.75 -27.86 -34.40
N LYS A 351 -17.27 -29.04 -34.84
CA LYS A 351 -17.88 -30.34 -34.51
C LYS A 351 -17.88 -30.54 -32.99
N SER A 352 -19.02 -30.29 -32.34
CA SER A 352 -19.23 -30.58 -30.93
C SER A 352 -19.65 -32.05 -30.75
N LYS A 353 -18.82 -32.84 -30.05
CA LYS A 353 -19.26 -34.11 -29.46
C LYS A 353 -20.05 -33.78 -28.20
N SER A 354 -21.35 -34.07 -28.23
CA SER A 354 -22.26 -33.92 -27.11
C SER A 354 -21.83 -34.81 -25.94
N MET A 355 -21.37 -34.21 -24.84
CA MET A 355 -21.30 -34.87 -23.53
C MET A 355 -22.45 -34.34 -22.69
N VAL A 356 -23.49 -35.16 -22.55
CA VAL A 356 -24.63 -34.91 -21.67
C VAL A 356 -24.13 -35.04 -20.24
N ILE A 357 -23.97 -33.93 -19.53
CA ILE A 357 -23.88 -33.93 -18.07
C ILE A 357 -25.28 -33.60 -17.56
N SER A 358 -26.00 -34.63 -17.12
CA SER A 358 -27.24 -34.50 -16.37
C SER A 358 -26.91 -33.91 -14.99
N THR A 359 -27.21 -32.64 -14.78
CA THR A 359 -27.36 -32.11 -13.43
C THR A 359 -28.74 -32.50 -12.92
N SER A 360 -28.84 -33.62 -12.19
CA SER A 360 -29.99 -33.84 -11.34
C SER A 360 -29.92 -32.87 -10.17
N ALA A 361 -30.99 -32.10 -10.01
CA ALA A 361 -31.31 -31.42 -8.79
C ALA A 361 -31.69 -32.47 -7.73
N ALA A 362 -31.07 -32.40 -6.55
CA ALA A 362 -31.59 -33.03 -5.33
C ALA A 362 -31.13 -32.27 -4.08
N ALA A 363 -32.09 -31.54 -3.51
CA ALA A 363 -32.31 -31.16 -2.11
C ALA A 363 -31.23 -31.48 -1.05
N LEU A 364 -30.76 -30.45 -0.31
CA LEU A 364 -31.14 -30.11 1.08
C LEU A 364 -30.35 -28.90 1.58
#